data_AF-A0A1Z9P9J2-F1
#
_entry.id   AF-A0A1Z9P9J2-F1
#
_cell.length_a   1.000
_cell.length_b   1.000
_cell.length_c   1.000
_cell.angle_alpha   90.00
_cell.angle_beta   90.00
_cell.angle_gamma   90.00
#
_symmetry.space_group_name_H-M   'P 1'
#
loop_
_entity.id
_entity.type
_entity.pdbx_description
1 polymer ?
#
loop_
_entity_poly.entity_id
_entity_poly.type
_entity_poly.pdbx_seq_one_letter_code
_entity_poly.pdbx_strand_id
1 'polypeptide(L)'
;MSNYKKDLINILEMLSNIEKDLNLINYNETEKKVYYTIAQKISSTGTCNISDVIKDSGFSRSTIYKTIKKFETADLLYLKQSIVDKREFNLVLAAEI
;
A
#
# COMPACT_ATOMS: atom_id res chain seq x y z
N MET A 1 14.96 25.43 -17.55
CA MET A 1 14.81 24.23 -16.68
C MET A 1 15.05 23.01 -17.56
N SER A 2 15.90 22.05 -17.20
CA SER A 2 16.00 20.80 -17.99
C SER A 2 14.62 20.13 -18.03
N ASN A 3 14.24 19.53 -19.17
CA ASN A 3 12.93 18.85 -19.30
C ASN A 3 12.67 17.89 -18.14
N TYR A 4 13.71 17.14 -17.72
CA TYR A 4 13.66 16.25 -16.56
C TYR A 4 13.24 16.90 -15.23
N LYS A 5 13.61 18.16 -14.95
CA LYS A 5 13.16 18.86 -13.74
C LYS A 5 11.67 19.13 -13.78
N LYS A 6 11.15 19.52 -14.95
CA LYS A 6 9.71 19.75 -15.16
C LYS A 6 8.94 18.43 -15.06
N ASP A 7 9.46 17.37 -15.68
CA ASP A 7 8.83 16.05 -15.62
C ASP A 7 8.77 15.52 -14.19
N LEU A 8 9.85 15.70 -13.41
CA LEU A 8 9.86 15.34 -11.99
C LEU A 8 8.80 16.10 -11.19
N ILE A 9 8.68 17.42 -11.39
CA ILE A 9 7.66 18.24 -10.72
C ILE A 9 6.25 17.74 -11.07
N ASN A 10 5.98 17.49 -12.36
CA ASN A 10 4.69 16.97 -12.80
C ASN A 10 4.35 15.60 -12.17
N ILE A 11 5.33 14.69 -12.09
CA ILE A 11 5.13 13.37 -11.47
C ILE A 11 4.82 13.51 -9.97
N LEU A 12 5.52 14.41 -9.27
CA LEU A 12 5.28 14.65 -7.85
C LEU A 12 3.89 15.25 -7.60
N GLU A 13 3.44 16.18 -8.45
CA GLU A 13 2.07 16.73 -8.39
C GLU A 13 1.02 15.65 -8.65
N MET A 14 1.22 14.80 -9.67
CA MET A 14 0.33 13.68 -9.97
C MET A 14 0.26 12.69 -8.80
N LEU A 15 1.40 12.32 -8.22
CA LEU A 15 1.45 11.44 -7.05
C LEU A 15 0.70 12.05 -5.87
N SER A 16 0.91 13.34 -5.58
CA SER A 16 0.23 14.02 -4.49
C SER A 16 -1.29 14.06 -4.67
N ASN A 17 -1.77 14.24 -5.90
CA ASN A 17 -3.21 14.20 -6.20
C ASN A 17 -3.78 12.80 -5.99
N ILE A 18 -3.10 11.76 -6.47
CA ILE A 18 -3.52 10.36 -6.25
C ILE A 18 -3.54 10.02 -4.76
N GLU A 19 -2.51 10.43 -4.01
CA GLU A 19 -2.47 10.25 -2.56
C GLU A 19 -3.67 10.92 -1.87
N LYS A 20 -4.12 12.08 -2.36
CA LYS A 20 -5.28 12.78 -1.82
C LYS A 20 -6.57 12.03 -2.13
N ASP A 21 -6.74 11.58 -3.38
CA ASP A 21 -7.94 10.84 -3.81
C ASP A 21 -8.07 9.49 -3.08
N LEU A 22 -6.95 8.84 -2.79
CA LEU A 22 -6.88 7.61 -1.99
C LEU A 22 -6.86 7.86 -0.47
N ASN A 23 -6.98 9.11 -0.02
CA ASN A 23 -6.92 9.51 1.39
C ASN A 23 -5.60 9.13 2.11
N LEU A 24 -4.51 8.94 1.37
CA LEU A 24 -3.17 8.61 1.87
C LEU A 24 -2.42 9.82 2.43
N ILE A 25 -2.90 11.04 2.19
CA ILE A 25 -2.29 12.28 2.72
C ILE A 25 -2.22 12.33 4.25
N ASN A 26 -3.05 11.55 4.94
CA ASN A 26 -3.11 11.48 6.41
C ASN A 26 -2.08 10.52 7.02
N TYR A 27 -1.27 9.88 6.19
CA TYR A 27 -0.30 8.86 6.59
C TYR A 27 1.12 9.34 6.38
N ASN A 28 2.04 8.85 7.21
CA ASN A 28 3.45 9.18 7.05
C ASN A 28 4.10 8.36 5.91
N GLU A 29 5.31 8.74 5.51
CA GLU A 29 6.04 8.09 4.41
C GLU A 29 6.27 6.58 4.61
N THR A 30 6.42 6.12 5.86
CA THR A 30 6.53 4.68 6.15
C THR A 30 5.22 3.97 5.85
N GLU A 31 4.10 4.52 6.29
CA GLU A 31 2.76 3.98 6.07
C GLU A 31 2.41 4.01 4.58
N LYS A 32 2.65 5.13 3.89
CA LYS A 32 2.48 5.23 2.43
C LYS A 32 3.28 4.18 1.67
N LYS A 33 4.56 4.00 2.03
CA LYS A 33 5.41 2.97 1.42
C LYS A 33 4.80 1.57 1.60
N VAL A 34 4.24 1.26 2.77
CA VAL A 34 3.53 -0.02 2.99
C VAL A 34 2.35 -0.17 2.04
N TYR A 35 1.53 0.88 1.89
CA TYR A 35 0.41 0.86 0.93
C TYR A 35 0.90 0.63 -0.51
N TYR A 36 1.95 1.33 -0.94
CA TYR A 36 2.53 1.16 -2.28
C TYR A 36 3.09 -0.24 -2.50
N THR A 37 3.75 -0.82 -1.49
CA THR A 37 4.23 -2.21 -1.56
C THR A 37 3.07 -3.18 -1.79
N ILE A 38 1.95 -3.01 -1.08
CA ILE A 38 0.74 -3.84 -1.27
C ILE A 38 0.20 -3.67 -2.70
N ALA A 39 -0.02 -2.43 -3.15
CA ALA A 39 -0.57 -2.14 -4.47
C ALA A 39 0.32 -2.69 -5.61
N GLN A 40 1.63 -2.49 -5.51
CA GLN A 40 2.60 -3.03 -6.49
C GLN A 40 2.62 -4.56 -6.50
N LYS A 41 2.52 -5.19 -5.33
CA LYS A 41 2.48 -6.65 -5.23
C LYS A 41 1.20 -7.21 -5.86
N ILE A 42 0.03 -6.66 -5.52
CA ILE A 42 -1.25 -7.06 -6.12
C ILE A 42 -1.21 -6.86 -7.64
N SER A 43 -0.73 -5.70 -8.13
CA SER A 43 -0.63 -5.44 -9.57
C SER A 43 0.30 -6.40 -10.32
N SER A 44 1.31 -6.97 -9.66
CA SER A 44 2.30 -7.84 -10.30
C SER A 44 1.99 -9.33 -10.17
N THR A 45 1.42 -9.76 -9.04
CA THR A 45 1.17 -11.18 -8.74
C THR A 45 -0.30 -11.54 -8.56
N GLY A 46 -1.21 -10.57 -8.58
CA GLY A 46 -2.66 -10.75 -8.39
C GLY A 46 -3.09 -10.95 -6.93
N THR A 47 -2.15 -11.22 -6.02
CA THR A 47 -2.41 -11.42 -4.58
C THR A 47 -1.26 -10.86 -3.76
N CYS A 48 -1.55 -10.44 -2.52
CA CYS A 48 -0.55 -10.03 -1.54
C CYS A 48 -0.98 -10.48 -0.15
N ASN A 49 -0.10 -11.13 0.60
CA ASN A 49 -0.32 -11.45 2.01
C ASN A 49 0.59 -10.60 2.93
N ILE A 50 0.37 -10.68 4.25
CA ILE A 50 1.19 -9.91 5.22
C ILE A 50 2.67 -10.30 5.16
N SER A 51 2.98 -11.57 4.90
CA SER A 51 4.35 -12.08 4.78
C SER A 51 5.10 -11.44 3.61
N ASP A 52 4.42 -11.24 2.47
CA ASP A 52 4.94 -10.51 1.31
C ASP A 52 5.29 -9.08 1.68
N VAL A 53 4.37 -8.37 2.35
CA VAL A 53 4.60 -6.98 2.76
C VAL A 53 5.79 -6.86 3.70
N ILE A 54 5.93 -7.76 4.67
CA ILE A 54 7.09 -7.80 5.57
C ILE A 54 8.39 -7.97 4.79
N LYS A 55 8.40 -8.87 3.81
CA LYS A 55 9.58 -9.16 2.99
C LYS A 55 9.93 -7.99 2.05
N ASP A 56 8.95 -7.45 1.37
CA ASP A 56 9.16 -6.53 0.24
C ASP A 56 9.29 -5.06 0.69
N SER A 57 8.71 -4.69 1.84
CA SER A 57 8.80 -3.32 2.37
C SER A 57 10.11 -3.02 3.12
N GLY A 58 10.76 -4.06 3.67
CA GLY A 58 11.92 -3.96 4.54
C GLY A 58 11.62 -3.49 5.97
N PHE A 59 10.35 -3.42 6.37
CA PHE A 59 9.94 -2.95 7.70
C PHE A 59 9.74 -4.10 8.70
N SER A 60 9.77 -3.75 9.99
CA SER A 60 9.51 -4.71 11.06
C SER A 60 8.08 -5.24 11.00
N ARG A 61 7.86 -6.48 11.46
CA ARG A 61 6.52 -7.07 11.58
C ARG A 61 5.57 -6.16 12.35
N SER A 62 6.01 -5.64 13.50
CA SER A 62 5.20 -4.76 14.35
C SER A 62 4.76 -3.48 13.62
N THR A 63 5.62 -2.91 12.78
CA THR A 63 5.26 -1.76 11.93
C THR A 63 4.17 -2.16 10.95
N ILE A 64 4.37 -3.27 10.22
CA ILE A 64 3.41 -3.75 9.23
C ILE A 64 2.04 -4.02 9.84
N TYR A 65 1.98 -4.78 10.94
CA TYR A 65 0.71 -5.10 11.60
C TYR A 65 -0.02 -3.85 12.10
N LYS A 66 0.69 -2.88 12.70
CA LYS A 66 0.09 -1.62 13.14
C LYS A 66 -0.46 -0.81 11.96
N THR A 67 0.30 -0.72 10.88
CA THR A 67 -0.11 0.02 9.67
C THR A 67 -1.30 -0.63 8.98
N ILE A 68 -1.28 -1.96 8.78
CA ILE A 68 -2.42 -2.71 8.21
C ILE A 68 -3.67 -2.49 9.05
N LYS A 69 -3.57 -2.52 10.38
CA LYS A 69 -4.73 -2.29 11.24
C LYS A 69 -5.30 -0.88 11.11
N LYS A 70 -4.44 0.12 10.93
CA LYS A 70 -4.88 1.51 10.64
C LYS A 70 -5.60 1.60 9.30
N PHE A 71 -5.10 0.94 8.27
CA PHE A 71 -5.73 0.91 6.95
C PHE A 71 -7.08 0.19 6.98
N GLU A 72 -7.18 -0.93 7.68
CA GLU A 72 -8.46 -1.64 7.86
C GLU A 72 -9.49 -0.78 8.60
N THR A 73 -9.07 -0.04 9.63
CA THR A 73 -9.96 0.87 10.38
C THR A 73 -10.42 2.06 9.53
N ALA A 74 -9.66 2.42 8.50
CA ALA A 74 -9.93 3.55 7.62
C ALA A 74 -10.55 3.13 6.27
N ASP A 75 -11.00 1.87 6.15
CA ASP A 75 -11.57 1.31 4.92
C ASP A 75 -10.66 1.46 3.69
N LEU A 76 -9.34 1.43 3.89
CA LEU A 76 -8.36 1.46 2.78
C LEU A 76 -8.02 0.07 2.25
N LEU A 77 -8.19 -0.96 3.09
CA LEU A 77 -8.03 -2.35 2.72
C LEU A 77 -8.87 -3.26 3.63
N TYR A 78 -9.05 -4.49 3.18
CA TYR A 78 -9.71 -5.56 3.93
C TYR A 78 -8.83 -6.81 4.01
N LEU A 79 -8.97 -7.57 5.09
CA LEU A 79 -8.31 -8.87 5.27
C LEU A 79 -9.24 -10.00 4.82
N LYS A 80 -8.80 -10.78 3.85
CA LYS A 80 -9.49 -12.00 3.40
C LYS A 80 -8.65 -13.22 3.77
N GLN A 81 -9.20 -14.13 4.57
CA GLN A 81 -8.48 -15.35 4.93
C GLN A 81 -8.13 -16.15 3.67
N SER A 82 -6.88 -16.60 3.57
CA SER A 82 -6.43 -17.40 2.44
C SER A 82 -7.12 -18.78 2.46
N ILE A 83 -7.53 -19.22 1.26
CA ILE A 83 -8.16 -20.53 1.05
C ILE A 83 -7.10 -21.65 1.10
N VAL A 84 -5.86 -21.33 0.73
CA VAL A 84 -4.75 -22.28 0.62
C VAL A 84 -4.03 -22.47 1.96
N ASP A 85 -3.73 -21.37 2.68
CA ASP A 85 -3.18 -21.41 4.04
C ASP A 85 -4.05 -20.56 4.98
N LYS A 86 -4.87 -21.22 5.80
CA LYS A 86 -5.79 -20.55 6.74
C LYS A 86 -5.09 -19.69 7.80
N ARG A 87 -3.77 -19.81 7.95
CA ARG A 87 -2.96 -18.97 8.86
C ARG A 87 -2.60 -17.62 8.26
N GLU A 88 -2.75 -17.47 6.94
CA GLU A 88 -2.45 -16.23 6.24
C GLU A 88 -3.72 -15.47 5.84
N PHE A 89 -3.57 -14.15 5.77
CA PHE A 89 -4.59 -13.24 5.28
C PHE A 89 -4.06 -12.53 4.04
N ASN A 90 -4.86 -12.57 2.98
CA ASN A 90 -4.66 -11.78 1.79
C ASN A 90 -5.20 -10.37 2.05
N LEU A 91 -4.42 -9.39 1.61
CA LEU A 91 -4.75 -7.98 1.66
C LEU A 91 -5.48 -7.61 0.36
N VAL A 92 -6.65 -7.01 0.49
CA VAL A 92 -7.49 -6.55 -0.63
C VAL A 92 -7.66 -5.05 -0.50
N LEU A 93 -7.29 -4.28 -1.52
CA LEU A 93 -7.45 -2.82 -1.49
C LEU A 93 -8.92 -2.44 -1.69
N ALA A 94 -9.41 -1.46 -0.92
CA ALA A 94 -10.83 -1.10 -0.93
C ALA A 94 -11.33 -0.48 -2.25
N ALA A 95 -10.42 0.00 -3.10
CA ALA A 95 -10.74 0.60 -4.40
C ALA A 95 -11.11 -0.43 -5.50
N GLU A 96 -11.19 -1.73 -5.19
CA GLU A 96 -11.50 -2.82 -6.14
C GLU A 96 -12.93 -3.38 -5.99
N ILE A 97 -13.90 -2.60 -5.47
CA ILE A 97 -15.34 -2.96 -5.47
C ILE A 97 -16.12 -2.07 -6.43
#